data_AF-A0A1M6QW50-F1
#
_entry.id   AF-A0A1M6QW50-F1
#
_cell.length_a   1.000
_cell.length_b   1.000
_cell.length_c   1.000
_cell.angle_alpha   90.00
_cell.angle_beta   90.00
_cell.angle_gamma   90.00
#
_symmetry.space_group_name_H-M   'P 1'
#
loop_
_entity.id
_entity.type
_entity.pdbx_description
1 polymer ?
#
loop_
_entity_poly.entity_id
_entity_poly.type
_entity_poly.pdbx_seq_one_letter_code
_entity_poly.pdbx_strand_id
1 'polypeptide(L)'
;MDNNVVDTQFCLHYHGEDECPFRDEYKARVWMAELHACKSDLGTPREFLSFVCAYISKWDPYTFQAFLARYISEYPEVSVNEKAMVARTYEVTYDESLVYEKPRGRTIYESRNDGGYFGSNSGVLLYTDGRLYEVTSSSPEPRISFGFPAYRLLGTCREMGQKVKAYLLVHRTEVMALPAQAECWDILDGATYEIKFLSKTCKGYMLPESEDGAAVVEMASRVVRLVRSFGYLREEQYGWAEE
;
A
#
# COMPACT_ATOMS: atom_id res chain seq x y z
N MET A 1 -6.16 -44.81 -11.46
CA MET A 1 -5.76 -43.58 -10.77
C MET A 1 -6.62 -42.52 -11.39
N ASP A 2 -7.69 -42.13 -10.71
CA ASP A 2 -8.58 -41.09 -11.20
C ASP A 2 -7.78 -39.80 -11.31
N ASN A 3 -7.72 -39.25 -12.52
CA ASN A 3 -7.31 -37.87 -12.72
C ASN A 3 -8.39 -37.01 -12.06
N ASN A 4 -8.25 -36.75 -10.75
CA ASN A 4 -9.00 -35.71 -10.06
C ASN A 4 -8.69 -34.41 -10.78
N VAL A 5 -9.55 -34.03 -11.72
CA VAL A 5 -9.50 -32.73 -12.37
C VAL A 5 -9.81 -31.73 -11.26
N VAL A 6 -8.77 -31.10 -10.74
CA VAL A 6 -8.91 -30.02 -9.76
C VAL A 6 -9.52 -28.84 -10.50
N ASP A 7 -10.72 -28.43 -10.10
CA ASP A 7 -11.39 -27.29 -10.70
C ASP A 7 -10.75 -26.00 -10.21
N THR A 8 -10.05 -25.30 -11.10
CA THR A 8 -9.31 -24.06 -10.81
C THR A 8 -10.05 -22.80 -11.26
N GLN A 9 -11.33 -22.89 -11.64
CA GLN A 9 -12.09 -21.78 -12.23
C GLN A 9 -12.16 -20.51 -11.35
N PHE A 10 -12.02 -20.68 -10.03
CA PHE A 10 -12.14 -19.62 -9.02
C PHE A 10 -10.80 -19.20 -8.41
N CYS A 11 -9.71 -19.89 -8.77
CA CYS A 11 -8.39 -19.71 -8.20
C CYS A 11 -7.68 -18.50 -8.91
N LEU A 12 -7.18 -17.50 -8.16
CA LEU A 12 -6.46 -16.31 -8.70
C LEU A 12 -4.96 -16.55 -8.92
N HIS A 13 -4.36 -17.42 -8.11
CA HIS A 13 -2.92 -17.66 -8.06
C HIS A 13 -2.56 -19.13 -8.28
N TYR A 14 -3.44 -20.05 -7.88
CA TYR A 14 -3.30 -21.48 -8.13
C TYR A 14 -3.85 -21.86 -9.50
N HIS A 15 -3.04 -22.47 -10.37
CA HIS A 15 -3.46 -22.86 -11.71
C HIS A 15 -3.30 -24.37 -11.99
N GLY A 16 -3.23 -25.19 -10.93
CA GLY A 16 -3.15 -26.64 -11.02
C GLY A 16 -1.75 -27.22 -10.82
N GLU A 17 -0.77 -26.40 -10.45
CA GLU A 17 0.60 -26.84 -10.19
C GLU A 17 0.73 -27.57 -8.84
N ASP A 18 1.73 -28.45 -8.70
CA ASP A 18 2.01 -29.15 -7.43
C ASP A 18 2.95 -28.35 -6.50
N GLU A 19 3.74 -27.43 -7.07
CA GLU A 19 4.72 -26.61 -6.34
C GLU A 19 4.34 -25.13 -6.42
N CYS A 20 4.43 -24.43 -5.27
CA CYS A 20 4.20 -22.99 -5.22
C CYS A 20 5.28 -22.21 -5.98
N PRO A 21 4.96 -21.52 -7.09
CA PRO A 21 5.96 -20.84 -7.92
C PRO A 21 6.37 -19.47 -7.35
N PHE A 22 5.68 -18.98 -6.32
CA PHE A 22 5.85 -17.63 -5.81
C PHE A 22 6.92 -17.55 -4.71
N ARG A 23 7.80 -16.56 -4.84
CA ARG A 23 8.71 -16.12 -3.77
C ARG A 23 8.10 -15.04 -2.86
N ASP A 24 6.92 -14.55 -3.25
CA ASP A 24 6.14 -13.56 -2.51
C ASP A 24 5.28 -14.28 -1.47
N GLU A 25 5.42 -13.89 -0.20
CA GLU A 25 4.76 -14.55 0.92
C GLU A 25 3.22 -14.48 0.85
N TYR A 26 2.65 -13.35 0.41
CA TYR A 26 1.20 -13.21 0.20
C TYR A 26 0.73 -14.22 -0.84
N LYS A 27 1.36 -14.22 -2.02
CA LYS A 27 0.95 -15.09 -3.12
C LYS A 27 1.12 -16.56 -2.77
N ALA A 28 2.17 -16.92 -2.03
CA ALA A 28 2.39 -18.28 -1.58
C ALA A 28 1.31 -18.76 -0.60
N ARG A 29 0.90 -17.91 0.36
CA ARG A 29 -0.16 -18.23 1.33
C ARG A 29 -1.53 -18.36 0.64
N VAL A 30 -1.85 -17.45 -0.26
CA VAL A 30 -3.09 -17.51 -1.06
C VAL A 30 -3.07 -18.74 -1.97
N TRP A 31 -1.96 -19.02 -2.66
CA TRP A 31 -1.80 -20.21 -3.50
C TRP A 31 -2.10 -21.51 -2.72
N MET A 32 -1.55 -21.63 -1.51
CA MET A 32 -1.83 -22.79 -0.64
C MET A 32 -3.32 -22.87 -0.27
N ALA A 33 -3.93 -21.75 0.12
CA ALA A 33 -5.33 -21.70 0.47
C ALA A 33 -6.25 -22.09 -0.70
N GLU A 34 -5.94 -21.58 -1.89
CA GLU A 34 -6.62 -21.87 -3.14
C GLU A 34 -6.48 -23.33 -3.56
N LEU A 35 -5.28 -23.93 -3.46
CA LEU A 35 -5.07 -25.36 -3.67
C LEU A 35 -6.01 -26.21 -2.80
N HIS A 36 -6.20 -25.84 -1.54
CA HIS A 36 -7.11 -26.54 -0.64
C HIS A 36 -8.59 -26.27 -0.95
N ALA A 37 -8.93 -25.05 -1.35
CA ALA A 37 -10.28 -24.68 -1.74
C ALA A 37 -10.70 -25.42 -3.02
N CYS A 38 -9.84 -25.44 -4.04
CA CYS A 38 -10.03 -26.13 -5.32
C CYS A 38 -10.11 -27.68 -5.13
N LYS A 39 -9.64 -28.24 -3.99
CA LYS A 39 -9.85 -29.66 -3.59
C LYS A 39 -11.14 -29.95 -2.82
N SER A 40 -11.84 -28.90 -2.36
CA SER A 40 -12.99 -29.02 -1.45
C SER A 40 -14.36 -28.97 -2.15
N ASP A 41 -14.38 -28.96 -3.49
CA ASP A 41 -15.59 -28.94 -4.34
C ASP A 41 -16.61 -27.86 -3.92
N LEU A 42 -16.14 -26.60 -3.87
CA LEU A 42 -16.94 -25.45 -3.46
C LEU A 42 -17.79 -24.96 -4.64
N GLY A 43 -19.12 -25.01 -4.48
CA GLY A 43 -20.07 -24.83 -5.58
C GLY A 43 -20.29 -23.38 -6.05
N THR A 44 -19.80 -22.39 -5.32
CA THR A 44 -19.98 -20.96 -5.67
C THR A 44 -18.72 -20.12 -5.43
N PRO A 45 -18.50 -19.03 -6.20
CA PRO A 45 -17.39 -18.11 -5.97
C PRO A 45 -17.36 -17.52 -4.55
N ARG A 46 -18.52 -17.27 -3.95
CA ARG A 46 -18.62 -16.75 -2.58
C ARG A 46 -18.17 -17.77 -1.54
N GLU A 47 -18.54 -19.04 -1.71
CA GLU A 47 -18.08 -20.13 -0.84
C GLU A 47 -16.58 -20.36 -1.01
N PHE A 48 -16.08 -20.29 -2.24
CA PHE A 48 -14.65 -20.32 -2.54
C PHE A 48 -13.89 -19.22 -1.80
N LEU A 49 -14.29 -17.96 -2.01
CA LEU A 49 -13.70 -16.79 -1.35
C LEU A 49 -13.76 -16.93 0.18
N SER A 50 -14.89 -17.36 0.73
CA SER A 50 -15.05 -17.56 2.18
C SER A 50 -14.12 -18.66 2.71
N PHE A 51 -13.96 -19.77 1.98
CA PHE A 51 -13.05 -20.84 2.36
C PHE A 51 -11.60 -20.37 2.36
N VAL A 52 -11.18 -19.67 1.30
CA VAL A 52 -9.81 -19.12 1.22
C VAL A 52 -9.57 -18.16 2.39
N CYS A 53 -10.53 -17.30 2.71
CA CYS A 53 -10.44 -16.40 3.85
C CYS A 53 -10.32 -17.17 5.19
N ALA A 54 -11.16 -18.18 5.40
CA ALA A 54 -11.11 -19.04 6.58
C ALA A 54 -9.79 -19.79 6.71
N TYR A 55 -9.24 -20.26 5.59
CA TYR A 55 -7.98 -20.96 5.56
C TYR A 55 -6.85 -20.01 5.95
N ILE A 56 -6.72 -18.86 5.29
CA ILE A 56 -5.68 -17.86 5.58
C ILE A 56 -5.77 -17.39 7.04
N SER A 57 -6.98 -17.10 7.55
CA SER A 57 -7.17 -16.65 8.94
C SER A 57 -6.75 -17.70 9.98
N LYS A 58 -6.83 -18.99 9.65
CA LYS A 58 -6.43 -20.07 10.55
C LYS A 58 -4.91 -20.17 10.71
N TRP A 59 -4.15 -19.88 9.66
CA TRP A 59 -2.69 -20.04 9.66
C TRP A 59 -1.93 -18.82 10.19
N ASP A 60 -2.60 -17.68 10.31
CA ASP A 60 -1.97 -16.45 10.79
C ASP A 60 -2.93 -15.54 11.55
N PRO A 61 -3.31 -15.90 12.79
CA PRO A 61 -4.39 -15.22 13.52
C PRO A 61 -4.09 -13.76 13.91
N TYR A 62 -2.88 -13.25 13.67
CA TYR A 62 -2.49 -11.90 14.08
C TYR A 62 -2.19 -10.95 12.91
N THR A 63 -1.81 -11.44 11.72
CA THR A 63 -1.45 -10.56 10.58
C THR A 63 -2.32 -10.74 9.33
N PHE A 64 -3.27 -11.68 9.36
CA PHE A 64 -4.06 -12.05 8.20
C PHE A 64 -5.01 -10.98 7.65
N GLN A 65 -5.42 -9.98 8.45
CA GLN A 65 -6.45 -9.02 8.03
C GLN A 65 -6.07 -8.25 6.76
N ALA A 66 -4.81 -7.83 6.62
CA ALA A 66 -4.35 -7.12 5.42
C ALA A 66 -4.32 -8.03 4.18
N PHE A 67 -3.91 -9.30 4.35
CA PHE A 67 -3.96 -10.30 3.27
C PHE A 67 -5.38 -10.58 2.82
N LEU A 68 -6.32 -10.71 3.76
CA LEU A 68 -7.72 -10.91 3.44
C LEU A 68 -8.32 -9.68 2.75
N ALA A 69 -8.06 -8.48 3.26
CA ALA A 69 -8.56 -7.25 2.64
C ALA A 69 -8.10 -7.14 1.18
N ARG A 70 -6.82 -7.44 0.93
CA ARG A 70 -6.24 -7.51 -0.41
C ARG A 70 -6.92 -8.57 -1.27
N TYR A 71 -6.97 -9.81 -0.81
CA TYR A 71 -7.53 -10.92 -1.58
C TYR A 71 -9.00 -10.69 -1.93
N ILE A 72 -9.81 -10.27 -0.94
CA ILE A 72 -11.21 -9.92 -1.13
C ILE A 72 -11.35 -8.78 -2.15
N SER A 73 -10.48 -7.77 -2.12
CA SER A 73 -10.51 -6.66 -3.10
C SER A 73 -10.22 -7.13 -4.51
N GLU A 74 -9.22 -7.98 -4.69
CA GLU A 74 -8.75 -8.47 -5.99
C GLU A 74 -9.73 -9.45 -6.64
N TYR A 75 -10.55 -10.16 -5.84
CA TYR A 75 -11.43 -11.25 -6.31
C TYR A 75 -12.56 -10.80 -7.26
N PRO A 76 -12.50 -11.01 -8.58
CA PRO A 76 -13.44 -10.38 -9.51
C PRO A 76 -14.81 -11.05 -9.59
N GLU A 77 -14.97 -12.31 -9.16
CA GLU A 77 -16.18 -13.11 -9.36
C GLU A 77 -17.30 -12.84 -8.36
N VAL A 78 -17.05 -11.97 -7.35
CA VAL A 78 -17.98 -11.69 -6.25
C VAL A 78 -18.35 -10.20 -6.23
N SER A 79 -19.63 -9.90 -6.02
CA SER A 79 -20.10 -8.51 -5.97
C SER A 79 -19.52 -7.75 -4.76
N VAL A 80 -19.45 -6.43 -4.83
CA VAL A 80 -18.99 -5.57 -3.73
C VAL A 80 -19.74 -5.84 -2.42
N ASN A 81 -21.06 -6.03 -2.49
CA ASN A 81 -21.88 -6.33 -1.32
C ASN A 81 -21.51 -7.67 -0.68
N GLU A 82 -21.27 -8.69 -1.48
CA GLU A 82 -20.85 -10.01 -1.00
C GLU A 82 -19.43 -9.97 -0.44
N LYS A 83 -18.50 -9.25 -1.09
CA LYS A 83 -17.17 -8.97 -0.55
C LYS A 83 -17.24 -8.32 0.84
N ALA A 84 -18.09 -7.32 1.00
CA ALA A 84 -18.31 -6.66 2.29
C ALA A 84 -18.94 -7.60 3.33
N MET A 85 -19.80 -8.54 2.92
CA MET A 85 -20.32 -9.58 3.82
C MET A 85 -19.22 -10.53 4.28
N VAL A 86 -18.39 -11.03 3.36
CA VAL A 86 -17.25 -11.90 3.68
C VAL A 86 -16.27 -11.17 4.60
N ALA A 87 -15.88 -9.94 4.27
CA ALA A 87 -14.96 -9.14 5.07
C ALA A 87 -15.44 -8.99 6.53
N ARG A 88 -16.74 -8.71 6.74
CA ARG A 88 -17.34 -8.60 8.08
C ARG A 88 -17.27 -9.92 8.88
N THR A 89 -17.44 -11.06 8.24
CA THR A 89 -17.34 -12.38 8.89
C THR A 89 -15.96 -12.61 9.51
N TYR A 90 -14.92 -12.03 8.93
CA TYR A 90 -13.53 -12.17 9.38
C TYR A 90 -12.99 -10.90 10.05
N GLU A 91 -13.86 -9.95 10.40
CA GLU A 91 -13.50 -8.67 11.05
C GLU A 91 -12.46 -7.86 10.24
N VAL A 92 -12.48 -8.01 8.92
CA VAL A 92 -11.57 -7.32 8.00
C VAL A 92 -12.15 -5.97 7.58
N THR A 93 -11.35 -4.92 7.66
CA THR A 93 -11.70 -3.63 7.05
C THR A 93 -11.53 -3.71 5.54
N TYR A 94 -12.63 -3.59 4.80
CA TYR A 94 -12.66 -3.63 3.35
C TYR A 94 -13.00 -2.25 2.78
N ASP A 95 -12.12 -1.74 1.92
CA ASP A 95 -12.32 -0.51 1.15
C ASP A 95 -12.06 -0.82 -0.32
N GLU A 96 -13.13 -0.84 -1.12
CA GLU A 96 -13.08 -1.14 -2.56
C GLU A 96 -12.29 -0.10 -3.37
N SER A 97 -12.03 1.08 -2.80
CA SER A 97 -11.25 2.13 -3.45
C SER A 97 -9.73 1.89 -3.35
N LEU A 98 -9.31 0.88 -2.57
CA LEU A 98 -7.91 0.51 -2.40
C LEU A 98 -7.42 -0.39 -3.54
N VAL A 99 -6.26 -0.04 -4.07
CA VAL A 99 -5.46 -0.89 -4.95
C VAL A 99 -4.23 -1.35 -4.19
N TYR A 100 -3.87 -2.63 -4.22
CA TYR A 100 -2.73 -3.16 -3.46
C TYR A 100 -1.44 -3.29 -4.30
N GLU A 101 -1.56 -3.16 -5.62
CA GLU A 101 -0.41 -2.99 -6.51
C GLU A 101 -0.14 -1.50 -6.75
N LYS A 102 1.14 -1.10 -6.73
CA LYS A 102 1.52 0.28 -7.03
C LYS A 102 1.03 0.64 -8.44
N PRO A 103 0.20 1.70 -8.61
CA PRO A 103 -0.29 2.08 -9.91
C PRO A 103 0.85 2.33 -10.91
N ARG A 104 0.71 1.86 -12.15
CA ARG A 104 1.73 2.07 -13.18
C ARG A 104 1.77 3.53 -13.63
N GLY A 105 2.98 4.00 -13.95
CA GLY A 105 3.22 5.33 -14.52
C GLY A 105 4.44 6.02 -13.93
N ARG A 106 4.78 7.19 -14.47
CA ARG A 106 5.88 8.01 -13.96
C ARG A 106 5.37 8.94 -12.87
N THR A 107 5.89 8.76 -11.66
CA THR A 107 5.69 9.66 -10.52
C THR A 107 6.59 10.90 -10.65
N ILE A 108 6.09 12.04 -10.19
CA ILE A 108 6.86 13.28 -10.02
C ILE A 108 7.18 13.55 -8.56
N TYR A 109 6.34 13.04 -7.66
CA TYR A 109 6.54 13.10 -6.22
C TYR A 109 6.02 11.81 -5.60
N GLU A 110 6.78 11.24 -4.67
CA GLU A 110 6.33 10.17 -3.79
C GLU A 110 6.76 10.52 -2.38
N SER A 111 5.85 10.44 -1.42
CA SER A 111 6.17 10.39 -0.01
C SER A 111 5.68 9.09 0.57
N ARG A 112 6.53 8.47 1.37
CA ARG A 112 6.19 7.35 2.23
C ARG A 112 6.76 7.63 3.60
N ASN A 113 5.91 7.52 4.58
CA ASN A 113 6.24 7.55 5.98
C ASN A 113 5.99 6.13 6.49
N ASP A 114 7.02 5.52 7.04
CA ASP A 114 6.86 4.37 7.92
C ASP A 114 6.81 4.90 9.35
N GLY A 115 5.65 4.77 9.99
CA GLY A 115 5.45 5.28 11.34
C GLY A 115 6.21 4.49 12.41
N GLY A 116 6.95 3.45 12.02
CA GLY A 116 7.63 2.53 12.91
C GLY A 116 6.64 1.65 13.66
N TYR A 117 7.06 1.15 14.82
CA TYR A 117 6.26 0.21 15.63
C TYR A 117 4.93 0.80 16.12
N PHE A 118 4.81 2.12 16.18
CA PHE A 118 3.67 2.83 16.78
C PHE A 118 2.88 3.73 15.82
N GLY A 119 3.30 3.86 14.57
CA GLY A 119 2.68 4.78 13.61
C GLY A 119 2.13 4.07 12.37
N SER A 120 1.08 4.65 11.77
CA SER A 120 0.52 4.14 10.51
C SER A 120 1.39 4.53 9.33
N ASN A 121 1.63 3.60 8.41
CA ASN A 121 2.33 3.93 7.17
C ASN A 121 1.41 4.78 6.30
N SER A 122 1.86 5.97 5.95
CA SER A 122 1.08 6.92 5.17
C SER A 122 1.94 7.59 4.12
N GLY A 123 1.32 8.10 3.08
CA GLY A 123 2.08 8.71 2.00
C GLY A 123 1.21 9.23 0.89
N VAL A 124 1.87 9.80 -0.11
CA VAL A 124 1.23 10.37 -1.29
C VAL A 124 2.06 10.04 -2.53
N LEU A 125 1.41 9.56 -3.59
CA LEU A 125 2.01 9.44 -4.93
C LEU A 125 1.32 10.42 -5.86
N LEU A 126 2.11 11.29 -6.48
CA LEU A 126 1.64 12.16 -7.55
C LEU A 126 2.29 11.76 -8.87
N TYR A 127 1.45 11.45 -9.85
CA TYR A 127 1.87 11.05 -11.20
C TYR A 127 1.95 12.25 -12.14
N THR A 128 2.78 12.10 -13.18
CA THR A 128 2.93 13.08 -14.27
C THR A 128 1.63 13.42 -15.00
N ASP A 129 0.67 12.50 -15.01
CA ASP A 129 -0.66 12.68 -15.61
C ASP A 129 -1.66 13.37 -14.69
N GLY A 130 -1.27 13.67 -13.44
CA GLY A 130 -2.09 14.34 -12.45
C GLY A 130 -2.86 13.41 -11.51
N ARG A 131 -2.74 12.08 -11.64
CA ARG A 131 -3.31 11.15 -10.66
C ARG A 131 -2.62 11.31 -9.31
N LEU A 132 -3.42 11.43 -8.26
CA LEU A 132 -2.98 11.52 -6.88
C LEU A 132 -3.49 10.32 -6.11
N TYR A 133 -2.58 9.55 -5.54
CA TYR A 133 -2.91 8.46 -4.65
C TYR A 133 -2.43 8.77 -3.24
N GLU A 134 -3.25 8.46 -2.26
CA GLU A 134 -2.79 8.27 -0.89
C GLU A 134 -2.25 6.86 -0.74
N VAL A 135 -1.13 6.73 -0.02
CA VAL A 135 -0.63 5.45 0.46
C VAL A 135 -1.16 5.27 1.87
N THR A 136 -1.77 4.12 2.14
CA THR A 136 -2.18 3.73 3.48
C THR A 136 -1.57 2.37 3.82
N SER A 137 -1.25 2.16 5.10
CA SER A 137 -1.12 0.80 5.63
C SER A 137 -2.49 0.17 5.68
N SER A 138 -2.63 -1.01 5.09
CA SER A 138 -3.87 -1.79 5.13
C SER A 138 -4.10 -2.55 6.45
N SER A 139 -3.29 -2.33 7.49
CA SER A 139 -3.53 -2.91 8.82
C SER A 139 -4.29 -1.90 9.70
N PRO A 140 -5.52 -2.22 10.14
CA PRO A 140 -6.21 -1.44 11.17
C PRO A 140 -5.63 -1.68 12.57
N GLU A 141 -4.73 -2.65 12.76
CA GLU A 141 -4.14 -2.93 14.07
C GLU A 141 -2.75 -2.32 14.25
N PRO A 142 -2.55 -1.48 15.28
CA PRO A 142 -1.29 -0.79 15.56
C PRO A 142 -0.18 -1.69 16.14
N ARG A 143 -0.35 -3.03 16.13
CA ARG A 143 0.56 -3.96 16.86
C ARG A 143 1.47 -4.80 15.97
N ILE A 144 1.28 -4.83 14.65
CA ILE A 144 2.16 -5.60 13.76
C ILE A 144 2.46 -4.82 12.47
N SER A 145 3.68 -4.29 12.38
CA SER A 145 4.19 -3.43 11.30
C SER A 145 4.55 -4.21 10.02
N PHE A 146 3.63 -5.01 9.48
CA PHE A 146 3.78 -5.61 8.15
C PHE A 146 2.56 -5.35 7.25
N GLY A 147 1.99 -4.16 7.35
CA GLY A 147 0.91 -3.72 6.46
C GLY A 147 1.44 -3.48 5.05
N PHE A 148 0.87 -4.19 4.06
CA PHE A 148 1.15 -3.92 2.65
C PHE A 148 0.66 -2.52 2.29
N PRO A 149 1.42 -1.76 1.48
CA PRO A 149 0.99 -0.45 1.02
C PRO A 149 -0.24 -0.63 0.12
N ALA A 150 -1.35 -0.03 0.53
CA ALA A 150 -2.52 0.14 -0.30
C ALA A 150 -2.53 1.56 -0.87
N TYR A 151 -3.10 1.73 -2.06
CA TYR A 151 -3.14 2.98 -2.80
C TYR A 151 -4.59 3.37 -3.04
N ARG A 152 -5.02 4.49 -2.46
CA ARG A 152 -6.35 5.05 -2.66
C ARG A 152 -6.27 6.22 -3.63
N LEU A 153 -7.00 6.17 -4.75
CA LEU A 153 -7.06 7.31 -5.68
C LEU A 153 -7.85 8.45 -5.03
N LEU A 154 -7.19 9.57 -4.75
CA LEU A 154 -7.83 10.77 -4.24
C LEU A 154 -8.42 11.63 -5.38
N GLY A 155 -7.84 11.55 -6.57
CA GLY A 155 -8.38 12.21 -7.75
C GLY A 155 -7.36 12.39 -8.88
N THR A 156 -7.78 13.06 -9.95
CA THR A 156 -6.94 13.33 -11.12
C THR A 156 -7.02 14.80 -11.50
N CYS A 157 -5.90 15.53 -11.39
CA CYS A 157 -5.79 16.93 -11.80
C CYS A 157 -4.49 17.17 -12.56
N ARG A 158 -4.59 17.33 -13.90
CA ARG A 158 -3.43 17.55 -14.77
C ARG A 158 -2.69 18.84 -14.43
N GLU A 159 -3.42 19.92 -14.10
CA GLU A 159 -2.82 21.20 -13.73
C GLU A 159 -1.96 21.09 -12.47
N MET A 160 -2.42 20.36 -11.45
CA MET A 160 -1.65 20.08 -10.23
C MET A 160 -0.35 19.33 -10.56
N GLY A 161 -0.42 18.27 -11.37
CA GLY A 161 0.77 17.54 -11.82
C GLY A 161 1.76 18.45 -12.56
N GLN A 162 1.27 19.35 -13.42
CA GLN A 162 2.11 20.31 -14.13
C GLN A 162 2.75 21.35 -13.20
N LYS A 163 1.98 21.94 -12.28
CA LYS A 163 2.49 22.94 -11.33
C LYS A 163 3.54 22.35 -10.38
N VAL A 164 3.30 21.16 -9.82
CA VAL A 164 4.28 20.48 -8.96
C VAL A 164 5.54 20.13 -9.74
N LYS A 165 5.41 19.62 -10.97
CA LYS A 165 6.57 19.33 -11.83
C LYS A 165 7.37 20.60 -12.13
N ALA A 166 6.71 21.70 -12.49
CA ALA A 166 7.36 22.98 -12.75
C ALA A 166 8.08 23.50 -11.51
N TYR A 167 7.44 23.43 -10.34
CA TYR A 167 8.04 23.80 -9.05
C TYR A 167 9.33 23.02 -8.76
N LEU A 168 9.30 21.69 -8.92
CA LEU A 168 10.47 20.82 -8.70
C LEU A 168 11.59 21.06 -9.70
N LEU A 169 11.26 21.47 -10.94
CA LEU A 169 12.27 21.83 -11.94
C LEU A 169 12.93 23.18 -11.62
N VAL A 170 12.18 24.16 -11.13
CA VAL A 170 12.73 25.45 -10.67
C VAL A 170 13.66 25.24 -9.47
N HIS A 171 13.28 24.38 -8.51
CA HIS A 171 14.09 24.09 -7.32
C HIS A 171 15.02 22.89 -7.50
N ARG A 172 15.37 22.53 -8.75
CA ARG A 172 16.15 21.32 -9.03
C ARG A 172 17.49 21.32 -8.32
N THR A 173 18.19 22.45 -8.27
CA THR A 173 19.50 22.55 -7.62
C THR A 173 19.40 22.24 -6.11
N GLU A 174 18.39 22.80 -5.44
CA GLU A 174 18.09 22.54 -4.03
C GLU A 174 17.72 21.07 -3.80
N VAL A 175 16.82 20.52 -4.62
CA VAL A 175 16.42 19.09 -4.55
C VAL A 175 17.62 18.17 -4.73
N MET A 176 18.52 18.46 -5.65
CA MET A 176 19.69 17.61 -5.90
C MET A 176 20.72 17.68 -4.76
N ALA A 177 20.79 18.82 -4.06
CA ALA A 177 21.66 19.03 -2.91
C ALA A 177 21.17 18.32 -1.63
N LEU A 178 19.89 17.93 -1.56
CA LEU A 178 19.36 17.18 -0.42
C LEU A 178 20.14 15.87 -0.17
N PRO A 179 20.29 15.44 1.10
CA PRO A 179 20.91 14.16 1.42
C PRO A 179 20.12 13.00 0.81
N ALA A 180 20.82 12.06 0.18
CA ALA A 180 20.18 10.85 -0.36
C ALA A 180 19.79 9.88 0.76
N GLN A 181 20.59 9.87 1.83
CA GLN A 181 20.38 9.06 3.02
C GLN A 181 20.71 9.93 4.24
N ALA A 182 19.78 10.02 5.18
CA ALA A 182 20.02 10.57 6.51
C ALA A 182 20.11 9.37 7.47
N GLU A 183 21.33 8.97 7.81
CA GLU A 183 21.57 7.84 8.73
C GLU A 183 21.50 8.33 10.17
N CYS A 184 20.71 7.64 10.99
CA CYS A 184 20.85 7.68 12.43
C CYS A 184 21.15 6.25 12.88
N TRP A 185 22.36 6.03 13.42
CA TRP A 185 22.87 4.71 13.75
C TRP A 185 22.35 4.17 15.09
N ASP A 186 21.67 5.00 15.88
CA ASP A 186 21.35 4.71 17.29
C ASP A 186 19.85 4.49 17.58
N ILE A 187 19.00 4.31 16.57
CA ILE A 187 17.54 4.18 16.77
C ILE A 187 17.01 2.85 16.26
N LEU A 188 16.60 2.01 17.22
CA LEU A 188 16.02 0.69 16.97
C LEU A 188 14.51 0.72 16.64
N ASP A 189 13.80 1.81 16.95
CA ASP A 189 12.32 1.93 16.84
C ASP A 189 11.85 3.16 16.03
N GLY A 190 12.70 3.71 15.15
CA GLY A 190 12.48 5.02 14.54
C GLY A 190 11.50 4.99 13.36
N ALA A 191 10.55 5.91 13.33
CA ALA A 191 9.74 6.19 12.16
C ALA A 191 10.67 6.64 11.00
N THR A 192 10.50 6.06 9.81
CA THR A 192 11.35 6.36 8.64
C THR A 192 10.56 7.07 7.55
N TYR A 193 11.27 7.79 6.67
CA TYR A 193 10.69 8.34 5.46
C TYR A 193 11.44 7.84 4.23
N GLU A 194 10.70 7.68 3.14
CA GLU A 194 11.21 7.62 1.78
C GLU A 194 10.48 8.68 0.96
N ILE A 195 11.20 9.70 0.53
CA ILE A 195 10.66 10.79 -0.27
C ILE A 195 11.39 10.83 -1.61
N LYS A 196 10.64 10.86 -2.69
CA LYS A 196 11.15 10.93 -4.06
C LYS A 196 10.69 12.22 -4.73
N PHE A 197 11.65 13.00 -5.20
CA PHE A 197 11.43 14.21 -6.00
C PHE A 197 11.95 13.97 -7.41
N LEU A 198 11.06 13.77 -8.38
CA LEU A 198 11.39 13.42 -9.78
C LEU A 198 12.31 12.17 -9.87
N SER A 199 13.63 12.37 -9.85
CA SER A 199 14.67 11.34 -9.92
C SER A 199 15.55 11.24 -8.68
N LYS A 200 15.43 12.18 -7.73
CA LYS A 200 16.15 12.12 -6.45
C LYS A 200 15.31 11.34 -5.45
N THR A 201 15.92 10.36 -4.80
CA THR A 201 15.34 9.64 -3.66
C THR A 201 16.10 10.01 -2.41
N CYS A 202 15.37 10.34 -1.35
CA CYS A 202 15.86 10.67 -0.02
C CYS A 202 15.25 9.66 0.95
N LYS A 203 16.08 8.99 1.74
CA LYS A 203 15.65 8.04 2.78
C LYS A 203 16.23 8.45 4.12
N GLY A 204 15.52 8.24 5.21
CA GLY A 204 16.07 8.53 6.52
C GLY A 204 15.09 8.31 7.65
N TYR A 205 15.54 8.64 8.86
CA TYR A 205 14.71 8.65 10.05
C TYR A 205 14.04 10.01 10.23
N MET A 206 12.78 10.01 10.66
CA MET A 206 12.11 11.22 11.14
C MET A 206 12.64 11.59 12.50
N LEU A 207 13.67 12.42 12.53
CA LEU A 207 14.13 13.05 13.76
C LEU A 207 13.97 14.57 13.62
N PRO A 208 13.24 15.21 14.55
CA PRO A 208 13.08 16.67 14.56
C PRO A 208 14.41 17.43 14.61
N GLU A 209 15.49 16.79 15.06
CA GLU A 209 16.76 17.43 15.40
C GLU A 209 17.88 17.22 14.35
N SER A 210 17.65 16.45 13.28
CA SER A 210 18.62 16.29 12.20
C SER A 210 18.47 17.41 11.18
N GLU A 211 19.49 18.25 10.99
CA GLU A 211 19.50 19.31 9.95
C GLU A 211 19.23 18.72 8.54
N ASP A 212 19.83 17.57 8.26
CA ASP A 212 19.67 16.82 7.00
C ASP A 212 18.23 16.32 6.80
N GLY A 213 17.60 15.80 7.86
CA GLY A 213 16.20 15.37 7.84
C GLY A 213 15.25 16.55 7.69
N ALA A 214 15.51 17.65 8.41
CA ALA A 214 14.69 18.86 8.39
C ALA A 214 14.62 19.48 6.99
N ALA A 215 15.74 19.56 6.26
CA ALA A 215 15.76 20.09 4.90
C ALA A 215 14.91 19.25 3.92
N VAL A 216 14.95 17.91 4.05
CA VAL A 216 14.12 17.02 3.22
C VAL A 216 12.64 17.18 3.55
N VAL A 217 12.29 17.23 4.84
CA VAL A 217 10.91 17.42 5.31
C VAL A 217 10.38 18.79 4.91
N GLU A 218 11.18 19.84 4.96
CA GLU A 218 10.78 21.18 4.54
C GLU A 218 10.45 21.22 3.03
N MET A 219 11.34 20.68 2.18
CA MET A 219 11.08 20.58 0.74
C MET A 219 9.84 19.74 0.44
N ALA A 220 9.66 18.61 1.14
CA ALA A 220 8.45 17.79 1.03
C ALA A 220 7.18 18.55 1.44
N SER A 221 7.25 19.31 2.53
CA SER A 221 6.13 20.12 3.04
C SER A 221 5.72 21.19 2.05
N ARG A 222 6.67 21.85 1.39
CA ARG A 222 6.38 22.83 0.31
C ARG A 222 5.62 22.17 -0.86
N VAL A 223 6.03 20.95 -1.27
CA VAL A 223 5.30 20.19 -2.31
C VAL A 223 3.89 19.79 -1.85
N VAL A 224 3.75 19.30 -0.62
CA VAL A 224 2.45 18.92 -0.05
C VAL A 224 1.51 20.13 0.05
N ARG A 225 2.00 21.29 0.48
CA ARG A 225 1.22 22.55 0.49
C ARG A 225 0.74 22.94 -0.91
N LEU A 226 1.58 22.77 -1.93
CA LEU A 226 1.18 23.01 -3.31
C LEU A 226 0.08 22.04 -3.76
N VAL A 227 0.18 20.75 -3.42
CA VAL A 227 -0.88 19.76 -3.71
C VAL A 227 -2.16 20.08 -2.94
N ARG A 228 -2.07 20.46 -1.66
CA ARG A 228 -3.20 20.89 -0.82
C ARG A 228 -3.98 22.06 -1.40
N SER A 229 -3.30 23.00 -2.07
CA SER A 229 -3.97 24.14 -2.72
C SER A 229 -5.02 23.75 -3.78
N PHE A 230 -5.01 22.49 -4.24
CA PHE A 230 -6.01 21.93 -5.16
C PHE A 230 -7.16 21.18 -4.45
N GLY A 231 -7.18 21.13 -3.12
CA GLY A 231 -8.29 20.58 -2.32
C GLY A 231 -8.30 19.06 -2.14
N TYR A 232 -7.22 18.36 -2.49
CA TYR A 232 -7.19 16.88 -2.42
C TYR A 232 -6.69 16.30 -1.10
N LEU A 233 -5.88 17.02 -0.32
CA LEU A 233 -5.30 16.53 0.93
C LEU A 233 -5.86 17.35 2.10
N ARG A 234 -6.28 16.68 3.18
CA ARG A 234 -6.75 17.35 4.41
C ARG A 234 -5.55 17.80 5.27
N GLU A 235 -5.75 18.82 6.10
CA GLU A 235 -4.71 19.34 7.02
C GLU A 235 -4.26 18.27 8.01
N GLU A 236 -5.21 17.54 8.60
CA GLU A 236 -5.01 16.55 9.67
C GLU A 236 -4.25 15.28 9.22
N GLN A 237 -4.16 15.02 7.91
CA GLN A 237 -3.68 13.72 7.38
C GLN A 237 -2.17 13.65 7.14
N TYR A 238 -1.48 14.79 7.09
CA TYR A 238 -0.05 14.83 6.77
C TYR A 238 0.62 15.91 7.63
N GLY A 239 0.77 15.59 8.92
CA GLY A 239 1.33 16.47 9.95
C GLY A 239 2.84 16.69 9.81
N TRP A 240 3.28 17.19 8.66
CA TRP A 240 4.63 17.72 8.48
C TRP A 240 4.55 19.24 8.64
N ALA A 241 4.79 19.67 9.88
CA ALA A 241 4.92 21.04 10.38
C ALA A 241 3.65 21.89 10.51
N GLU A 242 3.29 22.16 11.77
CA GLU A 242 3.03 23.53 12.22
C GLU A 242 4.20 23.97 13.12
N GLU A 243 5.08 24.81 12.58
CA GLU A 243 5.59 26.03 13.22
C GLU A 243 5.55 27.16 12.18
#